data_AF-A0AB34AD92-F1
#
_entry.id   AF-A0AB34AD92-F1
#
_cell.length_a   1.000
_cell.length_b   1.000
_cell.length_c   1.000
_cell.angle_alpha   90.00
_cell.angle_beta   90.00
_cell.angle_gamma   90.00
#
_symmetry.space_group_name_H-M   'P 1'
#
loop_
_entity.id
_entity.type
_entity.pdbx_description
1 polymer ?
#
loop_
_entity_poly.entity_id
_entity_poly.type
_entity_poly.pdbx_seq_one_letter_code
_entity_poly.pdbx_strand_id
1 'polypeptide(L)' 'MNFLLMTLVFILGLFLLISGGHLQSRVASKIFFIFGAFNVVLAMYIAWPK' A
#
# COMPACT_ATOMS: atom_id res chain seq x y z
N MET A 1 -0.10 19.74 -1.53
CA MET A 1 0.06 18.27 -1.47
C MET A 1 1.21 17.95 -0.55
N ASN A 2 0.99 17.24 0.56
CA ASN A 2 2.08 16.98 1.50
C ASN A 2 2.90 15.78 0.98
N PHE A 3 4.01 16.06 0.28
CA PHE A 3 4.89 15.04 -0.31
C PHE A 3 5.28 13.95 0.71
N LEU A 4 5.50 14.37 1.95
CA LEU A 4 5.85 13.49 3.07
C LEU A 4 4.74 12.47 3.38
N LEU A 5 3.47 12.89 3.30
CA LEU A 5 2.31 12.02 3.51
C LEU A 5 2.17 11.01 2.38
N MET A 6 2.35 11.45 1.12
CA MET A 6 2.33 10.55 -0.04
C MET A 6 3.39 9.45 0.09
N THR A 7 4.63 9.83 0.42
CA THR A 7 5.74 8.89 0.57
C THR A 7 5.49 7.90 1.70
N LEU A 8 4.95 8.35 2.84
CA LEU A 8 4.59 7.46 3.95
C LEU A 8 3.51 6.44 3.55
N VAL A 9 2.44 6.88 2.88
CA VAL A 9 1.36 6.00 2.41
C VAL A 9 1.87 5.00 1.39
N PHE A 10 2.75 5.42 0.49
CA PHE A 10 3.35 4.54 -0.51
C PHE A 10 4.26 3.47 0.12
N ILE A 11 5.14 3.87 1.05
CA ILE A 11 6.02 2.95 1.78
C ILE A 11 5.18 1.94 2.59
N LEU A 12 4.12 2.40 3.25
CA LEU A 12 3.20 1.53 3.99
C LEU A 12 2.55 0.50 3.05
N GLY A 13 2.09 0.93 1.88
CA GLY A 13 1.51 0.05 0.85
C GLY A 13 2.48 -1.03 0.37
N LEU A 14 3.73 -0.65 0.08
CA LEU A 14 4.78 -1.60 -0.29
C LEU A 14 5.09 -2.59 0.84
N PHE A 15 5.17 -2.13 2.08
CA PHE A 15 5.43 -2.99 3.23
C PHE A 15 4.34 -4.04 3.42
N LEU A 16 3.07 -3.65 3.24
CA LEU A 16 1.92 -4.55 3.30
C LEU A 16 1.94 -5.58 2.15
N LEU A 17 2.30 -5.17 0.93
CA LEU A 17 2.44 -6.06 -0.22
C LEU A 17 3.54 -7.12 -0.01
N ILE A 18 4.72 -6.69 0.45
CA ILE A 18 5.84 -7.59 0.74
C ILE A 18 5.46 -8.55 1.88
N SER A 19 4.90 -8.03 2.97
CA SER A 19 4.48 -8.85 4.13
C SER A 19 3.40 -9.87 3.74
N GLY A 20 2.49 -9.51 2.83
CA GLY A 20 1.47 -10.41 2.29
C GLY A 20 2.05 -11.64 1.58
N GLY A 21 3.23 -11.52 0.95
CA GLY A 21 3.92 -12.62 0.29
C GLY A 21 4.58 -13.62 1.24
N HIS A 22 4.97 -13.18 2.44
CA HIS A 22 5.60 -14.03 3.47
C HIS A 22 4.59 -14.72 4.40
N LEU A 23 3.31 -14.36 4.33
CA LEU A 23 2.26 -14.93 5.17
C LEU A 23 1.82 -16.31 4.66
N GLN A 24 1.98 -17.32 5.51
CA GLN A 24 1.58 -18.72 5.22
C GLN A 24 0.05 -18.87 5.08
N SER A 25 -0.72 -17.99 5.72
CA SER A 25 -2.18 -18.00 5.63
C SER A 25 -2.68 -17.37 4.34
N ARG A 26 -3.40 -18.16 3.53
CA ARG A 26 -3.96 -17.75 2.23
C ARG A 26 -4.96 -16.59 2.34
N VAL A 27 -5.70 -16.52 3.44
CA VAL A 27 -6.68 -15.45 3.68
C VAL A 27 -5.97 -14.17 4.10
N ALA A 28 -5.02 -14.26 5.04
CA ALA A 28 -4.24 -13.12 5.48
C ALA A 28 -3.45 -12.53 4.31
N SER A 29 -2.74 -13.36 3.53
CA SER A 29 -1.99 -12.93 2.35
C SER A 29 -2.84 -12.09 1.37
N LYS A 30 -4.08 -12.52 1.08
CA LYS A 30 -5.01 -11.77 0.23
C LYS A 30 -5.42 -10.42 0.83
N ILE A 31 -5.71 -10.38 2.13
CA ILE A 31 -6.07 -9.14 2.83
C ILE A 31 -4.91 -8.14 2.75
N PHE A 32 -3.70 -8.57 3.08
CA PHE A 32 -2.50 -7.74 3.00
C PHE A 32 -2.25 -7.22 1.57
N PHE A 33 -2.45 -8.07 0.56
CA PHE A 33 -2.36 -7.66 -0.85
C PHE A 33 -3.39 -6.58 -1.22
N ILE A 34 -4.65 -6.76 -0.82
CA ILE A 34 -5.72 -5.80 -1.12
C ILE A 34 -5.45 -4.45 -0.44
N PHE A 35 -5.10 -4.48 0.86
CA PHE A 35 -4.80 -3.25 1.61
C PHE A 35 -3.53 -2.57 1.11
N GLY A 36 -2.50 -3.33 0.74
CA GLY A 36 -1.28 -2.79 0.17
C GLY A 36 -1.49 -2.15 -1.21
N ALA A 37 -2.24 -2.82 -2.10
CA ALA A 37 -2.60 -2.28 -3.40
C ALA A 37 -3.46 -1.01 -3.27
N PHE A 38 -4.44 -0.99 -2.35
CA PHE A 38 -5.27 0.18 -2.10
C PHE A 38 -4.45 1.38 -1.61
N ASN A 39 -3.46 1.16 -0.73
CA ASN A 39 -2.55 2.21 -0.28
C ASN A 39 -1.69 2.78 -1.42
N VAL A 40 -1.19 1.92 -2.32
CA VAL A 40 -0.42 2.37 -3.50
C VAL A 40 -1.29 3.22 -4.43
N VAL A 41 -2.52 2.79 -4.70
CA VAL A 41 -3.47 3.54 -5.53
C VAL A 41 -3.84 4.87 -4.86
N LEU A 42 -4.06 4.87 -3.54
CA LEU A 42 -4.33 6.09 -2.78
C LEU A 42 -3.13 7.05 -2.84
N ALA A 43 -1.91 6.55 -2.71
CA ALA A 43 -0.70 7.37 -2.87
C ALA A 43 -0.61 7.97 -4.28
N MET A 44 -0.93 7.20 -5.33
CA MET A 44 -1.00 7.72 -6.71
C MET A 44 -2.08 8.78 -6.88
N TYR A 45 -3.25 8.60 -6.26
CA TYR A 45 -4.31 9.61 -6.27
C TYR A 45 -3.90 10.89 -5.55
N ILE A 46 -3.22 10.77 -4.41
CA ILE A 46 -2.64 11.90 -3.70
C ILE A 46 -1.54 12.55 -4.53
N ALA A 47 -0.79 11.79 -5.34
CA ALA A 47 0.25 12.30 -6.25
C ALA A 47 -0.31 13.05 -7.45
N TRP A 48 -1.57 12.81 -7.80
CA TRP A 48 -2.14 13.32 -9.03
C TRP A 48 -2.25 14.85 -8.97
N PRO A 49 -1.69 15.58 -9.95
CA PRO A 49 -1.79 17.03 -9.98
C PRO A 49 -3.24 17.39 -10.29
N LYS A 50 -3.93 17.95 -9.30
CA LYS A 50 -5.23 18.63 -9.48
C LYS A 50 -5.01 20.12 -9.56
#